data_AF-A0A7V7Z7L0-F1
#
_entry.id   AF-A0A7V7Z7L0-F1
#
_cell.length_a   1.000
_cell.length_b   1.000
_cell.length_c   1.000
_cell.angle_alpha   90.00
_cell.angle_beta   90.00
_cell.angle_gamma   90.00
#
_symmetry.space_group_name_H-M   'P 1'
#
loop_
_entity.id
_entity.type
_entity.pdbx_description
1 polymer ?
#
loop_
_entity_poly.entity_id
_entity_poly.type
_entity_poly.pdbx_seq_one_letter_code
_entity_poly.pdbx_strand_id
1 'polypeptide(L)'
;MRHPAVFIVPSVLLAACSYTSTPQFEQRFGQASRQALAQQVLDPQAGARRVPAHGLDGASARAVMDRYRASFADPNVQPAPSVQFMLGGISGK
;
A
#
# COMPACT_ATOMS: atom_id res chain seq x y z
N MET A 1 -48.20 32.66 -6.57
CA MET A 1 -48.35 31.36 -5.88
C MET A 1 -47.18 30.48 -6.30
N ARG A 2 -46.17 30.30 -5.44
CA ARG A 2 -45.01 29.44 -5.73
C ARG A 2 -45.51 28.00 -5.57
N HIS A 3 -45.33 27.13 -6.57
CA HIS A 3 -45.77 25.74 -6.52
C HIS A 3 -44.62 24.87 -5.99
N PRO A 4 -44.52 24.62 -4.67
CA PRO A 4 -43.45 23.80 -4.10
C PRO A 4 -43.50 22.37 -4.67
N ALA A 5 -44.68 21.89 -5.07
CA ALA A 5 -44.89 20.57 -5.65
C ALA A 5 -44.09 20.32 -6.94
N VAL A 6 -43.84 21.35 -7.76
CA VAL A 6 -43.11 21.19 -9.03
C VAL A 6 -41.63 20.82 -8.82
N PHE A 7 -41.04 21.24 -7.70
CA PHE A 7 -39.65 20.92 -7.35
C PHE A 7 -39.51 19.64 -6.52
N ILE A 8 -40.57 19.20 -5.82
CA ILE A 8 -40.57 18.00 -4.96
C ILE A 8 -40.58 16.71 -5.78
N VAL A 9 -41.36 16.66 -6.87
CA VAL A 9 -41.46 15.46 -7.73
C VAL A 9 -40.11 15.06 -8.35
N PRO A 10 -39.34 15.96 -8.99
CA PRO A 10 -38.05 15.57 -9.55
C PRO A 10 -37.05 15.17 -8.47
N SER A 11 -37.03 15.84 -7.30
CA SER A 11 -36.09 15.52 -6.23
C SER A 11 -36.33 14.14 -5.60
N VAL A 12 -37.59 13.71 -5.47
CA VAL A 12 -37.94 12.35 -5.00
C VAL A 12 -37.53 11.28 -6.02
N LEU A 13 -37.70 11.55 -7.33
CA LEU A 13 -37.29 10.64 -8.39
C LEU A 13 -35.76 10.46 -8.44
N LEU A 14 -34.99 11.54 -8.27
CA LEU A 14 -33.53 11.45 -8.18
C LEU A 14 -33.05 10.69 -6.93
N ALA A 15 -33.73 10.86 -5.79
CA ALA A 15 -33.40 10.13 -4.57
C ALA A 15 -33.69 8.62 -4.66
N ALA A 16 -34.74 8.22 -5.38
CA ALA A 16 -35.05 6.81 -5.60
C ALA A 16 -33.98 6.09 -6.44
N CYS A 17 -33.36 6.77 -7.41
CA CYS A 17 -32.28 6.22 -8.22
C CYS A 17 -30.97 5.99 -7.42
N SER A 18 -30.69 6.81 -6.41
CA SER A 18 -29.47 6.66 -5.59
C SER A 18 -29.65 5.68 -4.42
N TYR A 19 -30.87 5.54 -3.88
CA TYR A 19 -31.17 4.72 -2.70
C TYR A 19 -30.82 3.23 -2.87
N THR A 20 -30.91 2.69 -4.09
CA THR A 20 -30.67 1.25 -4.34
C THR A 20 -29.18 0.89 -4.38
N SER A 21 -28.29 1.85 -4.68
CA SER A 21 -26.86 1.59 -4.90
C SER A 21 -25.97 1.99 -3.73
N THR A 22 -26.29 3.07 -3.01
CA THR A 22 -25.43 3.59 -1.92
C THR A 22 -25.22 2.61 -0.74
N PRO A 23 -26.25 1.96 -0.17
CA PRO A 23 -26.08 1.23 1.08
C PRO A 23 -25.19 -0.01 0.94
N GLN A 24 -25.10 -0.62 -0.25
CA GLN A 24 -24.23 -1.77 -0.49
C GLN A 24 -22.76 -1.38 -0.69
N PHE A 25 -22.50 -0.21 -1.29
CA PHE A 25 -21.14 0.28 -1.52
C PHE A 25 -20.50 0.85 -0.24
N GLU A 26 -21.27 1.53 0.60
CA GLU A 26 -20.77 2.10 1.86
C GLU A 26 -20.34 1.00 2.86
N GLN A 27 -21.07 -0.12 2.93
CA GLN A 27 -20.76 -1.23 3.85
C GLN A 27 -19.34 -1.77 3.70
N ARG A 28 -18.79 -1.74 2.48
CA ARG A 28 -17.47 -2.30 2.16
C ARG A 28 -16.42 -1.23 1.89
N PHE A 29 -16.76 0.04 2.09
CA PHE A 29 -15.85 1.15 1.83
C PHE A 29 -14.54 0.97 2.61
N GLY A 30 -13.42 1.00 1.89
CA GLY A 30 -12.07 0.82 2.44
C GLY A 30 -11.72 -0.61 2.89
N GLN A 31 -12.59 -1.62 2.73
CA GLN A 31 -12.25 -3.00 3.09
C GLN A 31 -11.05 -3.52 2.30
N ALA A 32 -11.01 -3.29 0.99
CA ALA A 32 -9.91 -3.72 0.13
C ALA A 32 -8.57 -3.09 0.56
N SER A 33 -8.56 -1.79 0.90
CA SER A 33 -7.36 -1.09 1.36
C SER A 33 -6.88 -1.62 2.72
N ARG A 34 -7.80 -1.85 3.67
CA ARG A 34 -7.46 -2.45 4.98
C ARG A 34 -6.95 -3.87 4.83
N GLN A 35 -7.54 -4.66 3.94
CA GLN A 35 -7.08 -6.01 3.62
C GLN A 35 -5.68 -5.98 3.00
N ALA A 36 -5.45 -5.15 1.99
CA ALA A 36 -4.14 -5.00 1.35
C ALA A 36 -3.06 -4.60 2.37
N LEU A 37 -3.37 -3.62 3.23
CA LEU A 37 -2.46 -3.23 4.32
C LEU A 37 -2.19 -4.40 5.27
N ALA A 38 -3.22 -5.13 5.71
CA ALA A 38 -3.05 -6.27 6.61
C ALA A 38 -2.19 -7.39 5.99
N GLN A 39 -2.26 -7.59 4.67
CA GLN A 39 -1.38 -8.54 3.96
C GLN A 39 0.06 -8.05 3.81
N GLN A 40 0.30 -6.75 3.90
CA GLN A 40 1.64 -6.14 3.82
C GLN A 40 2.32 -5.99 5.19
N VAL A 41 1.56 -6.06 6.28
CA VAL A 41 2.10 -5.97 7.64
C VAL A 41 2.75 -7.31 8.02
N LEU A 42 4.08 -7.33 8.05
CA LEU A 42 4.86 -8.53 8.40
C LEU A 42 4.70 -8.94 9.87
N ASP A 43 4.75 -7.98 10.80
CA ASP A 43 4.58 -8.22 12.23
C ASP A 43 3.77 -7.08 12.89
N PRO A 44 2.46 -7.28 13.16
CA PRO A 44 1.62 -6.26 13.77
C PRO A 44 1.97 -5.98 15.25
N GLN A 45 2.77 -6.84 15.89
CA GLN A 45 3.16 -6.70 17.32
C GLN A 45 4.59 -6.18 17.49
N ALA A 46 5.26 -5.79 16.41
CA ALA A 46 6.68 -5.39 16.43
C ALA A 46 6.96 -4.24 17.43
N GLY A 47 6.06 -3.27 17.55
CA GLY A 47 6.24 -2.12 18.47
C GLY A 47 6.11 -2.48 19.96
N ALA A 48 5.39 -3.55 20.31
CA ALA A 48 5.24 -4.00 21.70
C ALA A 48 6.39 -4.92 22.14
N ARG A 49 7.06 -5.57 21.19
CA ARG A 49 8.19 -6.46 21.45
C ARG A 49 9.45 -5.66 21.76
N ARG A 50 9.98 -5.80 22.97
CA ARG A 50 11.33 -5.33 23.34
C ARG A 50 12.39 -6.35 22.93
N VAL A 51 12.37 -6.77 21.67
CA VAL A 51 13.40 -7.65 21.13
C VAL A 51 14.55 -6.74 20.67
N PRO A 52 15.79 -6.93 21.16
CA PRO A 52 16.93 -6.19 20.64
C PRO A 52 17.06 -6.50 19.14
N ALA A 53 17.33 -5.46 18.34
CA ALA A 53 17.52 -5.66 16.91
C ALA A 53 18.61 -6.73 16.69
N HIS A 54 18.28 -7.80 15.97
CA HIS A 54 19.26 -8.74 15.43
C HIS A 54 19.99 -8.05 14.25
N GLY A 55 20.75 -7.01 14.59
CA GLY A 55 21.51 -6.18 13.65
C GLY A 55 23.01 -6.49 13.69
N LEU A 56 23.74 -5.79 12.83
CA LEU A 56 25.19 -5.76 12.88
C LEU A 56 25.65 -5.05 14.15
N ASP A 57 26.69 -5.57 14.81
CA ASP A 57 27.37 -4.83 15.86
C ASP A 57 28.09 -3.59 15.26
N GLY A 58 28.46 -2.63 16.10
CA GLY A 58 29.03 -1.37 15.60
C GLY A 58 30.32 -1.56 14.77
N ALA A 59 31.14 -2.54 15.13
CA ALA A 59 32.40 -2.82 14.43
C ALA A 59 32.15 -3.44 13.04
N SER A 60 31.28 -4.45 12.95
CA SER A 60 30.90 -5.05 11.67
C SER A 60 30.14 -4.06 10.79
N ALA A 61 29.24 -3.25 11.36
CA ALA A 61 28.54 -2.19 10.63
C ALA A 61 29.54 -1.20 10.01
N ARG A 62 30.56 -0.77 10.76
CA ARG A 62 31.62 0.09 10.25
C ARG A 62 32.39 -0.58 9.11
N ALA A 63 32.84 -1.82 9.30
CA ALA A 63 33.59 -2.56 8.29
C ALA A 63 32.79 -2.76 6.99
N VAL A 64 31.48 -3.02 7.09
CA VAL A 64 30.57 -3.10 5.94
C VAL A 64 30.50 -1.76 5.19
N MET A 65 30.31 -0.66 5.92
CA MET A 65 30.24 0.67 5.30
C MET A 65 31.56 1.09 4.65
N ASP A 66 32.70 0.72 5.24
CA ASP A 66 34.02 1.02 4.67
C ASP A 66 34.25 0.23 3.38
N ARG A 67 33.90 -1.07 3.35
CA ARG A 67 33.94 -1.89 2.12
C ARG A 67 32.98 -1.35 1.05
N TYR A 68 31.77 -0.95 1.42
CA TYR A 68 30.79 -0.36 0.51
C TYR A 68 31.33 0.93 -0.14
N ARG A 69 31.97 1.81 0.64
CA ARG A 69 32.60 3.02 0.07
C ARG A 69 33.75 2.68 -0.85
N ALA A 70 34.61 1.74 -0.44
CA ALA A 70 35.75 1.30 -1.24
C ALA A 70 35.33 0.70 -2.59
N SER A 71 34.18 0.00 -2.66
CA SER A 71 33.69 -0.56 -3.93
C SER A 71 33.30 0.49 -4.97
N PHE A 72 33.13 1.77 -4.62
CA PHE A 72 32.93 2.81 -5.64
C PHE A 72 34.24 3.44 -6.12
N ALA A 73 35.33 3.21 -5.39
CA ALA A 73 36.66 3.70 -5.77
C ALA A 73 37.45 2.64 -6.55
N ASP A 74 37.05 1.37 -6.49
CA ASP A 74 37.72 0.28 -7.20
C ASP A 74 37.29 0.25 -8.68
N PRO A 75 38.20 0.52 -9.63
CA PRO A 75 37.88 0.50 -11.06
C PRO A 75 37.56 -0.92 -11.58
N ASN A 76 37.81 -1.97 -10.80
CA ASN A 76 37.55 -3.37 -11.17
C ASN A 76 36.23 -3.94 -10.63
N VAL A 77 35.30 -3.11 -10.13
CA VAL A 77 33.99 -3.62 -9.69
C VAL A 77 33.23 -4.18 -10.89
N GLN A 78 32.98 -5.48 -10.85
CA GLN A 78 32.19 -6.16 -11.87
C GLN A 78 30.79 -5.52 -11.93
N PRO A 79 30.26 -5.26 -13.14
CA PRO A 79 28.89 -4.77 -13.29
C PRO A 79 27.94 -5.71 -12.55
N ALA A 80 27.02 -5.15 -11.77
CA ALA A 80 26.00 -5.95 -11.10
C ALA A 80 25.26 -6.82 -12.14
N PRO A 81 24.97 -8.10 -11.83
CA PRO A 81 24.22 -8.95 -12.74
C PRO A 81 22.84 -8.33 -13.02
N SER A 82 22.37 -8.47 -14.26
CA SER A 82 21.03 -8.00 -14.64
C SER A 82 19.96 -8.76 -13.84
N VAL A 83 19.23 -8.04 -12.98
CA VAL A 83 18.07 -8.57 -12.27
C VAL A 83 16.83 -8.36 -13.14
N GLN A 84 16.25 -9.46 -13.62
CA GLN A 84 15.02 -9.43 -14.42
C GLN A 84 13.81 -9.58 -13.49
N PHE A 85 13.10 -8.50 -13.23
CA PHE A 85 11.85 -8.54 -12.45
C PHE A 85 10.71 -9.01 -13.37
N MET A 86 10.31 -10.29 -13.25
CA MET A 86 9.05 -10.73 -13.84
C MET A 86 7.89 -10.19 -12.99
N LEU A 87 7.36 -9.02 -13.34
CA LEU A 87 6.03 -8.62 -12.89
C LEU A 87 5.01 -9.47 -13.66
N GLY A 88 4.56 -10.56 -13.02
CA GLY A 88 3.50 -11.41 -13.55
C GLY A 88 2.23 -10.59 -13.77
N GLY A 89 1.92 -10.28 -15.03
CA GLY A 89 0.65 -9.70 -15.42
C GLY A 89 -0.46 -10.73 -15.16
N ILE A 90 -1.27 -10.48 -14.14
CA ILE A 90 -2.53 -11.20 -13.93
C ILE A 90 -3.52 -10.79 -15.01
N SER A 91 -3.45 -11.44 -16.18
CA SER A 91 -4.52 -11.36 -17.18
C SER A 91 -5.63 -12.29 -16.72
N GLY A 92 -6.61 -11.72 -16.02
CA GLY A 92 -7.87 -12.37 -15.65
C GLY A 92 -8.66 -12.69 -16.92
N LYS A 93 -8.98 -13.97 -17.07
CA LYS A 93 -9.89 -14.49 -18.10
C LYS A 93 -11.33 -14.11 -17.79
#